data_AF-A0A0B7AVG4-F1
#
_entry.id   AF-A0A0B7AVG4-F1
#
_cell.length_a   1.000
_cell.length_b   1.000
_cell.length_c   1.000
_cell.angle_alpha   90.00
_cell.angle_beta   90.00
_cell.angle_gamma   90.00
#
_symmetry.space_group_name_H-M   'P 1'
#
loop_
_entity.id
_entity.type
_entity.pdbx_description
1 polymer ?
#
loop_
_entity_poly.entity_id
_entity_poly.type
_entity_poly.pdbx_seq_one_letter_code
_entity_poly.pdbx_strand_id
1 'polypeptide(L)'
;MAGTEEELQELTSKLETVSRKYRMEINKEKIKILVNRSNNHKHTNIWLNGQKLEEVETFKYHGSYICNDGNSGKEIKSQYL
;
A
#
# COMPACT_ATOMS: atom_id res chain seq x y z
N MET A 1 4.56 -2.88 8.27
CA MET A 1 4.92 -3.63 7.05
C MET A 1 4.65 -5.08 7.34
N ALA A 2 4.15 -5.84 6.36
CA ALA A 2 3.90 -7.28 6.49
C ALA A 2 5.05 -8.05 5.82
N GLY A 3 5.43 -9.19 6.39
CA GLY A 3 6.43 -10.10 5.82
C GLY A 3 5.83 -11.11 4.84
N THR A 4 4.53 -11.40 4.95
CA THR A 4 3.80 -12.31 4.04
C THR A 4 2.47 -11.71 3.55
N GLU A 5 1.88 -12.35 2.54
CA GLU A 5 0.56 -11.98 2.02
C GLU A 5 -0.55 -12.16 3.06
N GLU A 6 -0.49 -13.23 3.86
CA GLU A 6 -1.45 -13.50 4.93
C GLU A 6 -1.40 -12.44 6.02
N GLU A 7 -0.20 -12.05 6.46
CA GLU A 7 -0.02 -10.96 7.41
C GLU A 7 -0.56 -9.63 6.87
N LEU A 8 -0.36 -9.37 5.57
CA LEU A 8 -0.86 -8.16 4.93
C LEU A 8 -2.39 -8.14 4.87
N GLN A 9 -3.02 -9.29 4.57
CA GLN A 9 -4.47 -9.44 4.59
C GLN A 9 -5.02 -9.27 6.01
N GLU A 10 -4.34 -9.81 7.03
CA GLU A 10 -4.74 -9.66 8.43
C GLU A 10 -4.67 -8.20 8.88
N LEU A 11 -3.57 -7.50 8.58
CA LEU A 11 -3.43 -6.07 8.88
C LEU A 11 -4.50 -5.23 8.19
N THR A 12 -4.81 -5.54 6.93
CA THR A 12 -5.86 -4.86 6.15
C THR A 12 -7.24 -5.07 6.79
N SER A 13 -7.52 -6.29 7.26
CA SER A 13 -8.78 -6.64 7.92
C SER A 13 -8.90 -5.98 9.31
N LYS A 14 -7.79 -5.90 10.05
CA LYS A 14 -7.72 -5.18 11.33
C LYS A 14 -7.95 -3.68 11.14
N LEU A 15 -7.30 -3.07 10.14
CA LEU A 15 -7.49 -1.65 9.79
C LEU A 15 -8.96 -1.35 9.49
N GLU A 16 -9.62 -2.24 8.76
CA GLU A 16 -11.04 -2.14 8.43
C GLU A 16 -11.94 -2.20 9.67
N THR A 17 -11.72 -3.20 10.51
CA THR A 17 -12.45 -3.39 11.77
C THR A 17 -12.30 -2.18 12.69
N VAL A 18 -11.06 -1.66 12.82
CA VAL A 18 -10.76 -0.49 13.64
C VAL A 18 -11.40 0.77 13.07
N SER A 19 -11.32 0.98 11.76
CA SER A 19 -11.95 2.14 11.11
C SER A 19 -13.46 2.16 11.33
N ARG A 20 -14.13 1.00 11.15
CA ARG A 20 -15.56 0.85 11.45
C ARG A 20 -15.88 1.14 12.91
N LYS A 21 -15.07 0.64 13.86
CA LYS A 21 -15.23 0.90 15.29
C LYS A 21 -15.26 2.41 15.61
N TYR A 22 -14.45 3.20 14.91
CA TYR A 22 -14.41 4.66 15.05
C TYR A 22 -15.36 5.40 14.11
N ARG A 23 -16.27 4.69 13.42
CA ARG A 23 -17.19 5.27 12.41
C ARG A 23 -16.45 6.02 11.29
N MET A 24 -15.22 5.60 10.99
CA MET A 24 -14.43 6.09 9.88
C MET A 24 -14.66 5.21 8.65
N GLU A 25 -14.83 5.85 7.50
CA GLU A 25 -14.93 5.17 6.22
C GLU A 25 -13.59 5.22 5.48
N ILE A 26 -13.22 4.08 4.91
CA ILE A 26 -12.03 3.96 4.10
C ILE A 26 -12.39 4.19 2.63
N ASN A 27 -11.81 5.22 2.03
CA ASN A 27 -11.93 5.43 0.59
C ASN A 27 -11.07 4.39 -0.15
N LYS A 28 -11.75 3.47 -0.83
CA LYS A 28 -11.14 2.33 -1.52
C LYS A 28 -10.26 2.73 -2.71
N GLU A 29 -10.54 3.86 -3.35
CA GLU A 29 -9.75 4.35 -4.51
C GLU A 29 -8.39 4.91 -4.09
N LYS A 30 -8.29 5.40 -2.84
CA LYS A 30 -7.03 5.92 -2.30
C LYS A 30 -6.13 4.84 -1.70
N ILE A 31 -6.68 3.67 -1.39
CA ILE A 31 -5.89 2.56 -0.85
C ILE A 31 -5.27 1.77 -1.98
N LYS A 32 -3.95 1.67 -1.92
CA LYS A 32 -3.11 0.92 -2.85
C LYS A 32 -2.12 0.10 -2.04
N ILE A 33 -1.62 -0.97 -2.64
CA ILE A 33 -0.64 -1.86 -2.03
C ILE A 33 0.68 -1.69 -2.75
N LEU A 34 1.74 -1.47 -1.99
CA LEU A 34 3.10 -1.54 -2.47
C LEU A 34 3.75 -2.76 -1.83
N VAL A 35 4.05 -3.74 -2.67
CA VAL A 35 4.87 -4.91 -2.31
C VAL A 35 6.32 -4.52 -2.56
N ASN A 36 7.28 -5.09 -1.82
CA ASN A 36 8.69 -4.98 -2.14
C ASN A 36 9.12 -6.26 -2.89
N ARG A 37 9.46 -6.15 -4.17
CA ARG A 37 9.77 -7.26 -5.07
C ARG A 37 11.28 -7.47 -5.09
N SER A 38 11.72 -8.51 -4.40
CA SER A 38 12.91 -9.24 -4.86
C SER A 38 12.45 -10.18 -5.98
N ASN A 39 13.07 -10.06 -7.15
CA ASN A 39 12.84 -10.80 -8.40
C ASN A 39 12.08 -12.15 -8.19
N ASN A 40 10.85 -12.28 -8.74
CA ASN A 40 9.97 -13.49 -8.80
C ASN A 40 8.73 -13.63 -7.87
N HIS A 41 8.21 -12.59 -7.20
CA HIS A 41 6.91 -12.73 -6.52
C HIS A 41 5.69 -12.49 -7.44
N LYS A 42 4.69 -13.39 -7.34
CA LYS A 42 3.37 -13.25 -7.99
C LYS A 42 2.61 -12.05 -7.43
N HIS A 43 1.72 -11.48 -8.24
CA HIS A 43 0.78 -10.44 -7.81
C HIS A 43 0.04 -10.84 -6.52
N THR A 44 0.01 -9.92 -5.56
CA THR A 44 -0.66 -10.14 -4.27
C THR A 44 -2.16 -9.94 -4.41
N ASN A 45 -2.94 -10.79 -3.76
CA ASN A 45 -4.41 -10.77 -3.76
C ASN A 45 -4.95 -10.35 -2.40
N ILE A 46 -4.81 -9.06 -2.08
CA ILE A 46 -5.38 -8.50 -0.86
C ILE A 46 -6.76 -7.89 -1.14
N TRP A 47 -7.68 -8.15 -0.22
CA TRP A 47 -9.06 -7.72 -0.29
C TRP A 47 -9.41 -6.81 0.89
N LEU A 48 -10.10 -5.71 0.59
CA LEU A 48 -10.67 -4.79 1.55
C LEU A 48 -12.15 -4.57 1.24
N ASN A 49 -13.02 -4.92 2.19
CA ASN A 49 -14.48 -4.73 2.08
C ASN A 49 -15.05 -5.23 0.73
N GLY A 50 -14.69 -6.48 0.38
CA GLY A 50 -15.14 -7.14 -0.85
C GLY A 50 -14.49 -6.67 -2.15
N GLN A 51 -13.55 -5.72 -2.11
CA GLN A 51 -12.83 -5.22 -3.28
C GLN A 51 -11.36 -5.59 -3.22
N LYS A 52 -10.82 -6.09 -4.33
CA LYS A 52 -9.38 -6.32 -4.48
C LYS A 52 -8.66 -4.97 -4.55
N LEU A 53 -7.62 -4.80 -3.74
CA LEU A 53 -6.80 -3.59 -3.73
C LEU A 53 -5.83 -3.58 -4.91
N GLU A 54 -5.58 -2.39 -5.45
CA GLU A 54 -4.64 -2.18 -6.56
C GLU A 54 -3.20 -2.27 -6.05
N GLU A 55 -2.37 -3.09 -6.71
CA GLU A 55 -0.93 -3.13 -6.48
C GLU A 55 -0.24 -2.05 -7.33
N VAL A 56 0.59 -1.22 -6.72
CA VAL A 56 1.34 -0.16 -7.38
C VAL A 56 2.85 -0.33 -7.18
N GLU A 57 3.61 0.10 -8.19
CA GLU A 57 5.07 0.02 -8.16
C GLU A 57 5.71 1.23 -7.45
N THR A 58 4.99 2.34 -7.37
CA THR A 58 5.44 3.56 -6.70
C THR A 58 4.30 4.18 -5.93
N PHE A 59 4.57 4.59 -4.69
CA PHE A 59 3.61 5.25 -3.82
C PHE A 59 4.18 6.58 -3.30
N LYS A 60 3.41 7.66 -3.41
CA LYS A 60 3.80 8.95 -2.85
C LYS A 60 3.41 8.99 -1.37
N TYR A 61 4.41 9.02 -0.50
CA TYR A 61 4.24 9.10 0.94
C TYR A 61 4.82 10.41 1.47
N HIS A 62 3.97 11.32 1.95
CA HIS A 62 4.36 12.62 2.53
C HIS A 62 5.35 13.46 1.68
N GLY A 63 5.23 13.41 0.36
CA GLY A 63 6.08 14.17 -0.57
C GLY A 63 7.19 13.33 -1.21
N SER A 64 7.62 12.25 -0.55
CA SER A 64 8.63 11.32 -1.07
C SER A 64 7.99 10.17 -1.85
N TYR A 65 8.73 9.63 -2.81
CA TYR A 65 8.31 8.45 -3.56
C TYR A 65 8.97 7.20 -2.97
N ILE A 66 8.14 6.21 -2.63
CA ILE A 66 8.57 4.87 -2.22
C ILE A 66 8.37 3.96 -3.42
N CYS A 67 9.41 3.24 -3.81
CA CYS A 67 9.37 2.30 -4.93
C CYS A 67 9.43 0.86 -4.44
N ASN A 68 8.86 -0.04 -5.26
CA ASN A 68 8.78 -1.48 -5.03
C ASN A 68 10.17 -2.17 -4.97
N ASP A 69 11.22 -1.57 -5.53
CA ASP A 69 12.60 -2.04 -5.40
C ASP A 69 13.22 -1.79 -4.01
N GLY A 70 12.44 -1.29 -3.06
CA GLY A 70 12.90 -0.94 -1.71
C GLY A 70 13.75 0.33 -1.68
N ASN A 71 13.97 0.97 -2.82
CA ASN A 71 14.67 2.24 -2.90
C ASN A 71 13.67 3.37 -2.65
N SER A 72 14.11 4.38 -1.89
CA SER A 72 13.42 5.68 -1.83
C SER A 72 13.75 6.43 -3.11
N GLY A 73 13.26 5.91 -4.23
CA GLY A 73 13.63 6.31 -5.58
C GLY A 73 13.11 7.71 -5.87
N LYS A 74 14.01 8.68 -5.71
CA LYS A 74 13.90 10.11 -6.03
C LYS A 74 13.24 10.93 -4.91
N GLU A 75 14.10 11.39 -4.01
CA GLU A 75 13.94 12.69 -3.39
C GLU A 75 13.54 13.72 -4.45
N ILE A 76 12.60 14.57 -4.05
CA ILE A 76 12.07 15.68 -4.82
C ILE A 76 13.26 16.58 -5.19
N LYS A 77 13.77 16.50 -6.43
CA LYS A 77 14.31 17.70 -7.08
C LYS A 77 13.12 18.61 -7.31
N SER A 78 12.69 19.30 -6.25
CA SER A 78 11.83 20.46 -6.34
C SER A 78 12.74 21.58 -6.88
N GLN A 79 13.02 21.53 -8.17
CA GLN A 79 13.47 22.72 -8.88
C GLN A 79 12.18 23.41 -9.29
N TYR A 80 11.81 24.43 -8.51
CA TYR A 80 10.91 25.48 -8.97
C TYR A 80 11.39 25.97 -10.34
N LEU A 81 10.57 25.79 -11.37
CA LEU A 81 10.61 26.53 -12.63
C LEU A 81 9.18 26.68 -13.12
#